data_AF-A0A6P9B9S6-F1
#
_entry.id   AF-A0A6P9B9S6-F1
#
_cell.length_a   1.000
_cell.length_b   1.000
_cell.length_c   1.000
_cell.angle_alpha   90.00
_cell.angle_beta   90.00
_cell.angle_gamma   90.00
#
_symmetry.space_group_name_H-M   'P 1'
#
loop_
_entity.id
_entity.type
_entity.pdbx_description
1 polymer ?
#
loop_
_entity_poly.entity_id
_entity_poly.type
_entity_poly.pdbx_seq_one_letter_code
_entity_poly.pdbx_strand_id
1 'polypeptide(L)'
;MAQKPSRRQPTAAQLMDRKQHELYFQQMRELEHRKKLERVHQLEVMWEAEDRVQQKRVTRLLREEEHEQRLEEAVRKAEESKRLKDLELQQEETLATELARLNHDKLKDEKMRQQIKENSIELRELERKLKSAYMNKERAVQIAEKEALKYEKMKEDADIYQAMKDEQERAAKAENAVETRRNQEKLLYQQELEKQLEEEERRKQAAYKEFLKEKLLIDEIVRKIYEEDEKARQDRLEKKRTTQKFIEEFKKDQALRRRRQREEMEEENQKIMEFANMWQEREDNRMAKIHENEEKKRKLQQMLTEVLKKEQQDREELEQIRAELHFEEQAETERKKEMEELEKRIRQRLELRNSYEEQLASRKMLLQALKEEEEAFGQAMLAKFAEDDRIEQMNAQKRRMKQLEHRREVEKLIQERRKQVIADKERELEERQMEERRSGIVADIIEEERQKLLKEHAVKLLGYLPRGILKDEQDVHMLGEEFRQAYQKRPEGGFSEVN
;
A
#
# COMPACT_ATOMS: atom_id res chain seq x y z
N MET A 1 3.27 -139.32 -127.04
CA MET A 1 2.67 -137.99 -127.27
C MET A 1 1.18 -138.19 -127.57
N ALA A 2 0.17 -137.49 -127.03
CA ALA A 2 -0.02 -136.58 -125.87
C ALA A 2 -1.55 -136.37 -125.62
N GLN A 3 -1.96 -135.99 -124.39
CA GLN A 3 -3.35 -136.00 -123.82
C GLN A 3 -3.90 -134.63 -123.37
N LYS A 4 -5.25 -134.44 -123.40
CA LYS A 4 -6.24 -133.86 -122.40
C LYS A 4 -7.58 -133.44 -123.09
N PRO A 5 -8.75 -133.14 -122.41
CA PRO A 5 -9.22 -133.30 -120.97
C PRO A 5 -10.73 -133.75 -120.67
N SER A 6 -11.12 -134.14 -119.40
CA SER A 6 -12.43 -133.89 -118.61
C SER A 6 -13.23 -135.04 -117.82
N ARG A 7 -14.13 -134.69 -116.82
CA ARG A 7 -14.63 -135.29 -115.48
C ARG A 7 -16.16 -135.83 -115.28
N ARG A 8 -16.67 -136.26 -114.04
CA ARG A 8 -18.02 -136.94 -113.61
C ARG A 8 -18.81 -136.45 -112.25
N GLN A 9 -20.06 -136.95 -111.81
CA GLN A 9 -21.11 -136.47 -110.73
C GLN A 9 -21.96 -137.47 -109.72
N PRO A 10 -22.84 -137.01 -108.68
CA PRO A 10 -23.71 -137.74 -107.58
C PRO A 10 -25.26 -137.35 -107.14
N THR A 11 -25.92 -137.80 -105.97
CA THR A 11 -27.43 -138.07 -105.57
C THR A 11 -28.21 -137.53 -104.24
N ALA A 12 -29.45 -138.03 -103.86
CA ALA A 12 -30.70 -137.41 -103.22
C ALA A 12 -31.10 -137.38 -101.69
N ALA A 13 -30.45 -138.02 -100.70
CA ALA A 13 -30.80 -137.89 -99.25
C ALA A 13 -30.72 -136.44 -98.70
N GLN A 14 -30.21 -135.56 -99.55
CA GLN A 14 -29.90 -134.16 -99.32
C GLN A 14 -31.13 -133.24 -99.16
N LEU A 15 -32.38 -133.74 -99.27
CA LEU A 15 -33.59 -132.90 -99.29
C LEU A 15 -34.40 -132.82 -97.99
N MET A 16 -34.50 -133.87 -97.16
CA MET A 16 -35.33 -133.84 -95.93
C MET A 16 -34.63 -133.16 -94.76
N ASP A 17 -33.32 -133.38 -94.63
CA ASP A 17 -32.46 -132.60 -93.74
C ASP A 17 -32.60 -131.10 -94.01
N ARG A 18 -32.94 -130.72 -95.24
CA ARG A 18 -33.11 -129.34 -95.66
C ARG A 18 -34.23 -128.61 -94.90
N LYS A 19 -35.34 -129.28 -94.56
CA LYS A 19 -36.51 -128.61 -93.91
C LYS A 19 -36.40 -128.50 -92.39
N GLN A 20 -35.93 -129.52 -91.70
CA GLN A 20 -35.70 -129.42 -90.26
C GLN A 20 -34.58 -128.43 -89.94
N HIS A 21 -33.61 -128.34 -90.85
CA HIS A 21 -32.69 -127.21 -90.89
C HIS A 21 -33.43 -125.88 -90.96
N GLU A 22 -34.37 -125.68 -91.89
CA GLU A 22 -35.07 -124.39 -92.07
C GLU A 22 -35.76 -123.86 -90.80
N LEU A 23 -36.42 -124.71 -90.02
CA LEU A 23 -37.21 -124.30 -88.85
C LEU A 23 -36.33 -124.00 -87.63
N TYR A 24 -35.31 -124.84 -87.42
CA TYR A 24 -34.24 -124.55 -86.46
C TYR A 24 -33.57 -123.21 -86.81
N PHE A 25 -33.30 -122.97 -88.10
CA PHE A 25 -32.77 -121.68 -88.55
C PHE A 25 -33.74 -120.50 -88.34
N GLN A 26 -35.06 -120.70 -88.30
CA GLN A 26 -36.02 -119.60 -88.00
C GLN A 26 -36.00 -119.17 -86.53
N GLN A 27 -36.05 -120.10 -85.58
CA GLN A 27 -36.02 -119.75 -84.16
C GLN A 27 -34.67 -119.18 -83.72
N MET A 28 -33.59 -119.70 -84.32
CA MET A 28 -32.26 -119.13 -84.16
C MET A 28 -32.22 -117.69 -84.67
N ARG A 29 -32.88 -117.37 -85.79
CA ARG A 29 -33.01 -115.98 -86.30
C ARG A 29 -33.73 -115.04 -85.34
N GLU A 30 -34.81 -115.46 -84.69
CA GLU A 30 -35.58 -114.58 -83.77
C GLU A 30 -34.86 -114.32 -82.44
N LEU A 31 -34.25 -115.35 -81.85
CA LEU A 31 -33.40 -115.18 -80.68
C LEU A 31 -32.17 -114.32 -81.01
N GLU A 32 -31.62 -114.49 -82.21
CA GLU A 32 -30.57 -113.60 -82.73
C GLU A 32 -31.07 -112.17 -82.87
N HIS A 33 -32.29 -111.93 -83.35
CA HIS A 33 -32.88 -110.60 -83.46
C HIS A 33 -33.13 -109.93 -82.11
N ARG A 34 -33.67 -110.62 -81.11
CA ARG A 34 -33.86 -110.05 -79.75
C ARG A 34 -32.52 -109.73 -79.09
N LYS A 35 -31.56 -110.67 -79.17
CA LYS A 35 -30.19 -110.41 -78.70
C LYS A 35 -29.53 -109.28 -79.48
N LYS A 36 -29.90 -109.01 -80.74
CA LYS A 36 -29.42 -107.84 -81.49
C LYS A 36 -30.06 -106.55 -80.96
N LEU A 37 -31.36 -106.53 -80.67
CA LEU A 37 -32.05 -105.35 -80.14
C LEU A 37 -31.60 -104.99 -78.71
N GLU A 38 -31.46 -105.97 -77.82
CA GLU A 38 -30.92 -105.73 -76.47
C GLU A 38 -29.48 -105.22 -76.54
N ARG A 39 -28.68 -105.73 -77.49
CA ARG A 39 -27.34 -105.21 -77.76
C ARG A 39 -27.39 -103.76 -78.27
N VAL A 40 -28.31 -103.42 -79.17
CA VAL A 40 -28.48 -102.03 -79.65
C VAL A 40 -28.89 -101.10 -78.51
N HIS A 41 -29.85 -101.48 -77.68
CA HIS A 41 -30.29 -100.65 -76.55
C HIS A 41 -29.19 -100.47 -75.48
N GLN A 42 -28.43 -101.52 -75.19
CA GLN A 42 -27.25 -101.42 -74.33
C GLN A 42 -26.21 -100.46 -74.92
N LEU A 43 -25.98 -100.51 -76.23
CA LEU A 43 -25.08 -99.58 -76.93
C LEU A 43 -25.59 -98.14 -76.87
N GLU A 44 -26.90 -97.90 -77.02
CA GLU A 44 -27.50 -96.57 -76.91
C GLU A 44 -27.33 -95.97 -75.51
N VAL A 45 -27.62 -96.74 -74.44
CA VAL A 45 -27.42 -96.28 -73.05
C VAL A 45 -25.94 -96.04 -72.76
N MET A 46 -25.04 -96.87 -73.32
CA MET A 46 -23.60 -96.64 -73.24
C MET A 46 -23.19 -95.36 -73.96
N TRP A 47 -23.74 -95.07 -75.14
CA TRP A 47 -23.48 -93.82 -75.87
C TRP A 47 -24.02 -92.59 -75.14
N GLU A 48 -25.22 -92.63 -74.55
CA GLU A 48 -25.72 -91.52 -73.73
C GLU A 48 -24.89 -91.30 -72.46
N ALA A 49 -24.41 -92.38 -71.84
CA ALA A 49 -23.51 -92.29 -70.70
C ALA A 49 -22.15 -91.71 -71.11
N GLU A 50 -21.61 -92.12 -72.26
CA GLU A 50 -20.42 -91.55 -72.87
C GLU A 50 -20.62 -90.06 -73.18
N ASP A 51 -21.72 -89.65 -73.80
CA ASP A 51 -22.04 -88.24 -74.08
C ASP A 51 -22.14 -87.40 -72.80
N ARG A 52 -22.79 -87.91 -71.75
CA ARG A 52 -22.83 -87.22 -70.44
C ARG A 52 -21.44 -87.11 -69.81
N VAL A 53 -20.61 -88.14 -69.95
CA VAL A 53 -19.21 -88.12 -69.48
C VAL A 53 -18.40 -87.11 -70.30
N GLN A 54 -18.59 -87.05 -71.62
CA GLN A 54 -17.95 -86.05 -72.48
C GLN A 54 -18.41 -84.63 -72.14
N GLN A 55 -19.70 -84.39 -71.94
CA GLN A 55 -20.23 -83.09 -71.49
C GLN A 55 -19.69 -82.70 -70.11
N LYS A 56 -19.56 -83.64 -69.17
CA LYS A 56 -18.91 -83.40 -67.87
C LYS A 56 -17.42 -83.10 -68.01
N ARG A 57 -16.72 -83.74 -68.95
CA ARG A 57 -15.31 -83.44 -69.25
C ARG A 57 -15.17 -82.05 -69.85
N VAL A 58 -15.99 -81.70 -70.84
CA VAL A 58 -15.99 -80.38 -71.47
C VAL A 58 -16.35 -79.28 -70.46
N THR A 59 -17.37 -79.47 -69.63
CA THR A 59 -17.74 -78.47 -68.60
C THR A 59 -16.68 -78.36 -67.50
N ARG A 60 -15.98 -79.45 -67.18
CA ARG A 60 -14.84 -79.40 -66.25
C ARG A 60 -13.67 -78.63 -66.85
N LEU A 61 -13.31 -78.89 -68.11
CA LEU A 61 -12.28 -78.15 -68.82
C LEU A 61 -12.62 -76.66 -68.91
N LEU A 62 -13.85 -76.31 -69.29
CA LEU A 62 -14.30 -74.92 -69.32
C LEU A 62 -14.21 -74.25 -67.93
N ARG A 63 -14.53 -74.98 -66.86
CA ARG A 63 -14.39 -74.46 -65.48
C ARG A 63 -12.93 -74.31 -65.06
N GLU A 64 -12.06 -75.21 -65.49
CA GLU A 64 -10.61 -75.14 -65.25
C GLU A 64 -10.03 -73.95 -66.03
N GLU A 65 -10.40 -73.75 -67.30
CA GLU A 65 -10.03 -72.59 -68.11
C GLU A 65 -10.57 -71.27 -67.54
N GLU A 66 -11.84 -71.21 -67.12
CA GLU A 66 -12.40 -70.03 -66.45
C GLU A 66 -11.69 -69.73 -65.12
N HIS A 67 -11.30 -70.76 -64.39
CA HIS A 67 -10.55 -70.59 -63.14
C HIS A 67 -9.13 -70.11 -63.40
N GLU A 68 -8.44 -70.66 -64.40
CA GLU A 68 -7.12 -70.19 -64.85
C GLU A 68 -7.19 -68.73 -65.30
N GLN A 69 -8.19 -68.35 -66.09
CA GLN A 69 -8.40 -66.95 -66.49
C GLN A 69 -8.64 -66.03 -65.29
N ARG A 70 -9.44 -66.44 -64.31
CA ARG A 70 -9.65 -65.66 -63.07
C ARG A 70 -8.37 -65.52 -62.25
N LEU A 71 -7.56 -66.58 -62.18
CA LEU A 71 -6.25 -66.53 -61.51
C LEU A 71 -5.29 -65.61 -62.25
N GLU A 72 -5.21 -65.71 -63.58
CA GLU A 72 -4.37 -64.83 -64.41
C GLU A 72 -4.80 -63.37 -64.27
N GLU A 73 -6.10 -63.08 -64.31
CA GLU A 73 -6.63 -61.74 -64.07
C GLU A 73 -6.31 -61.25 -62.65
N ALA A 74 -6.42 -62.11 -61.64
CA ALA A 74 -6.08 -61.75 -60.26
C ALA A 74 -4.59 -61.46 -60.11
N VAL A 75 -3.72 -62.24 -60.76
CA VAL A 75 -2.27 -62.00 -60.80
C VAL A 75 -1.96 -60.70 -61.52
N ARG A 76 -2.56 -60.45 -62.69
CA ARG A 76 -2.39 -59.19 -63.44
C ARG A 76 -2.84 -57.98 -62.61
N LYS A 77 -4.01 -58.04 -61.98
CA LYS A 77 -4.50 -56.98 -61.07
C LYS A 77 -3.59 -56.81 -59.85
N ALA A 78 -3.04 -57.89 -59.30
CA ALA A 78 -2.08 -57.84 -58.21
C ALA A 78 -0.74 -57.21 -58.63
N GLU A 79 -0.25 -57.50 -59.82
CA GLU A 79 0.94 -56.88 -60.39
C GLU A 79 0.72 -55.41 -60.72
N GLU A 80 -0.42 -55.05 -61.31
CA GLU A 80 -0.81 -53.67 -61.57
C GLU A 80 -0.94 -52.87 -60.27
N SER A 81 -1.60 -53.43 -59.26
CA SER A 81 -1.71 -52.78 -57.94
C SER A 81 -0.37 -52.65 -57.22
N LYS A 82 0.56 -53.61 -57.38
CA LYS A 82 1.94 -53.46 -56.89
C LYS A 82 2.66 -52.32 -57.62
N ARG A 83 2.59 -52.28 -58.96
CA ARG A 83 3.20 -51.21 -59.75
C ARG A 83 2.64 -49.83 -59.40
N LEU A 84 1.32 -49.72 -59.18
CA LEU A 84 0.68 -48.49 -58.73
C LEU A 84 1.18 -48.07 -57.35
N LYS A 85 1.27 -48.99 -56.39
CA LYS A 85 1.82 -48.73 -55.05
C LYS A 85 3.29 -48.32 -55.09
N ASP A 86 4.09 -48.98 -55.93
CA ASP A 86 5.51 -48.64 -56.09
C ASP A 86 5.66 -47.23 -56.69
N LEU A 87 4.80 -46.86 -57.64
CA LEU A 87 4.76 -45.50 -58.20
C LEU A 87 4.29 -44.46 -57.18
N GLU A 88 3.25 -44.76 -56.40
CA GLU A 88 2.77 -43.92 -55.29
C GLU A 88 3.88 -43.71 -54.26
N LEU A 89 4.59 -44.76 -53.86
CA LEU A 89 5.69 -44.68 -52.91
C LEU A 89 6.86 -43.84 -53.46
N GLN A 90 7.21 -43.97 -54.74
CA GLN A 90 8.21 -43.12 -55.38
C GLN A 90 7.78 -41.64 -55.42
N GLN A 91 6.49 -41.36 -55.66
CA GLN A 91 5.95 -40.01 -55.59
C GLN A 91 5.98 -39.47 -54.16
N GLU A 92 5.63 -40.28 -53.17
CA GLU A 92 5.71 -39.91 -51.76
C GLU A 92 7.16 -39.65 -51.30
N GLU A 93 8.12 -40.47 -51.74
CA GLU A 93 9.54 -40.28 -51.45
C GLU A 93 10.10 -39.01 -52.08
N THR A 94 9.77 -38.75 -53.35
CA THR A 94 10.17 -37.51 -54.02
C THR A 94 9.56 -36.29 -53.34
N LEU A 95 8.26 -36.33 -53.02
CA LEU A 95 7.60 -35.28 -52.25
C LEU A 95 8.22 -35.11 -50.85
N ALA A 96 8.52 -36.20 -50.14
CA ALA A 96 9.14 -36.15 -48.82
C ALA A 96 10.54 -35.55 -48.87
N THR A 97 11.34 -35.89 -49.88
CA THR A 97 12.68 -35.30 -50.06
C THR A 97 12.62 -33.83 -50.45
N GLU A 98 11.66 -33.42 -51.30
CA GLU A 98 11.44 -32.02 -51.63
C GLU A 98 10.96 -31.21 -50.43
N LEU A 99 10.01 -31.74 -49.65
CA LEU A 99 9.57 -31.15 -48.39
C LEU A 99 10.72 -31.04 -47.38
N ALA A 100 11.57 -32.07 -47.27
CA ALA A 100 12.73 -32.03 -46.41
C ALA A 100 13.74 -30.96 -46.86
N ARG A 101 13.97 -30.80 -48.17
CA ARG A 101 14.82 -29.72 -48.72
C ARG A 101 14.23 -28.36 -48.42
N LEU A 102 12.95 -28.14 -48.69
CA LEU A 102 12.25 -26.90 -48.39
C LEU A 102 12.30 -26.56 -46.89
N ASN A 103 12.10 -27.54 -46.02
CA ASN A 103 12.19 -27.34 -44.57
C ASN A 103 13.62 -27.02 -44.13
N HIS A 104 14.62 -27.69 -44.71
CA HIS A 104 16.03 -27.43 -44.43
C HIS A 104 16.44 -26.03 -44.87
N ASP A 105 16.02 -25.59 -46.05
CA ASP A 105 16.33 -24.25 -46.55
C ASP A 105 15.62 -23.17 -45.73
N LYS A 106 14.36 -23.38 -45.33
CA LYS A 106 13.67 -22.52 -44.34
C LYS A 106 14.43 -22.42 -43.02
N LEU A 107 14.90 -23.55 -42.48
CA LEU A 107 15.66 -23.57 -41.23
C LEU A 107 17.01 -22.86 -41.37
N LYS A 108 17.71 -23.01 -42.51
CA LYS A 108 18.92 -22.24 -42.80
C LYS A 108 18.64 -20.75 -42.84
N ASP A 109 17.58 -20.33 -43.53
CA ASP A 109 17.20 -18.93 -43.65
C ASP A 109 16.81 -18.34 -42.29
N GLU A 110 16.05 -19.07 -41.47
CA GLU A 110 15.72 -18.68 -40.10
C GLU A 110 16.96 -18.57 -39.22
N LYS A 111 17.89 -19.52 -39.30
CA LYS A 111 19.15 -19.50 -38.54
C LYS A 111 20.05 -18.35 -38.98
N MET A 112 20.13 -18.09 -40.28
CA MET A 112 20.85 -16.94 -40.83
C MET A 112 20.23 -15.62 -40.34
N ARG A 113 18.90 -15.49 -40.39
CA ARG A 113 18.17 -14.33 -39.86
C ARG A 113 18.36 -14.19 -38.35
N GLN A 114 18.38 -15.28 -37.59
CA GLN A 114 18.70 -15.27 -36.15
C GLN A 114 20.10 -14.73 -35.88
N GLN A 115 21.12 -15.20 -36.62
CA GLN A 115 22.48 -14.67 -36.49
C GLN A 115 22.54 -13.18 -36.82
N ILE A 116 21.82 -12.73 -37.85
CA ILE A 116 21.76 -11.31 -38.23
C ILE A 116 21.05 -10.49 -37.13
N LYS A 117 19.96 -10.99 -36.53
CA LYS A 117 19.28 -10.34 -35.39
C LYS A 117 20.19 -10.19 -34.18
N GLU A 118 20.92 -11.25 -33.84
CA GLU A 118 21.81 -11.25 -32.70
C GLU A 118 23.02 -10.34 -32.92
N ASN A 119 23.59 -10.34 -34.13
CA ASN A 119 24.81 -9.58 -34.44
C ASN A 119 24.56 -8.11 -34.81
N SER A 120 23.40 -7.78 -35.39
CA SER A 120 23.10 -6.41 -35.79
C SER A 120 22.82 -5.51 -34.59
N ILE A 121 23.49 -4.36 -34.56
CA ILE A 121 23.32 -3.35 -33.50
C ILE A 121 21.95 -2.67 -33.64
N GLU A 122 21.53 -2.37 -34.88
CA GLU A 122 20.27 -1.67 -35.17
C GLU A 122 19.04 -2.44 -34.66
N LEU A 123 18.95 -3.75 -34.93
CA LEU A 123 17.82 -4.57 -34.47
C LEU A 123 17.83 -4.71 -32.94
N ARG A 124 19.01 -4.84 -32.33
CA ARG A 124 19.15 -4.90 -30.87
C ARG A 124 18.72 -3.61 -30.19
N GLU A 125 19.07 -2.45 -30.76
CA GLU A 125 18.62 -1.15 -30.28
C GLU A 125 17.12 -0.96 -30.46
N LEU A 126 16.58 -1.38 -31.60
CA LEU A 126 15.14 -1.38 -31.83
C LEU A 126 14.42 -2.23 -30.80
N GLU A 127 14.87 -3.46 -30.56
CA GLU A 127 14.31 -4.35 -29.54
C GLU A 127 14.39 -3.74 -28.14
N ARG A 128 15.51 -3.10 -27.78
CA ARG A 128 15.62 -2.39 -26.49
C ARG A 128 14.61 -1.27 -26.37
N LYS A 129 14.45 -0.45 -27.41
CA LYS A 129 13.45 0.61 -27.45
C LYS A 129 12.03 0.02 -27.34
N LEU A 130 11.72 -1.05 -28.06
CA LEU A 130 10.41 -1.73 -27.98
C LEU A 130 10.17 -2.34 -26.59
N LYS A 131 11.16 -2.97 -25.97
CA LYS A 131 11.08 -3.46 -24.57
C LYS A 131 10.80 -2.31 -23.61
N SER A 132 11.51 -1.18 -23.76
CA SER A 132 11.25 0.01 -22.95
C SER A 132 9.82 0.57 -23.12
N ALA A 133 9.27 0.48 -24.34
CA ALA A 133 7.90 0.87 -24.65
C ALA A 133 6.87 0.00 -23.92
N TYR A 134 7.09 -1.32 -23.89
CA TYR A 134 6.26 -2.23 -23.10
C TYR A 134 6.32 -1.91 -21.61
N MET A 135 7.52 -1.68 -21.07
CA MET A 135 7.68 -1.29 -19.66
C MET A 135 6.95 0.03 -19.35
N ASN A 136 6.96 1.00 -20.28
CA ASN A 136 6.24 2.26 -20.13
C ASN A 136 4.73 2.07 -20.21
N LYS A 137 4.24 1.21 -21.10
CA LYS A 137 2.83 0.84 -21.19
C LYS A 137 2.35 0.15 -19.90
N GLU A 138 3.12 -0.81 -19.40
CA GLU A 138 2.83 -1.48 -18.12
C GLU A 138 2.85 -0.49 -16.95
N ARG A 139 3.82 0.42 -16.90
CA ARG A 139 3.87 1.47 -15.89
C ARG A 139 2.63 2.37 -15.95
N ALA A 140 2.16 2.73 -17.14
CA ALA A 140 0.94 3.53 -17.30
C ALA A 140 -0.30 2.78 -16.78
N VAL A 141 -0.40 1.48 -17.06
CA VAL A 141 -1.46 0.62 -16.50
C VAL A 141 -1.37 0.59 -14.97
N GLN A 142 -0.19 0.38 -14.40
CA GLN A 142 0.01 0.38 -12.94
C GLN A 142 -0.34 1.73 -12.29
N ILE A 143 -0.06 2.86 -12.96
CA ILE A 143 -0.44 4.19 -12.46
C ILE A 143 -1.97 4.31 -12.46
N ALA A 144 -2.64 3.92 -13.56
CA ALA A 144 -4.09 3.94 -13.64
C ALA A 144 -4.75 3.02 -12.58
N GLU A 145 -4.20 1.83 -12.36
CA GLU A 145 -4.64 0.92 -11.29
C GLU A 145 -4.46 1.55 -9.90
N LYS A 146 -3.30 2.16 -9.63
CA LYS A 146 -3.06 2.87 -8.37
C LYS A 146 -4.00 4.05 -8.18
N GLU A 147 -4.32 4.79 -9.23
CA GLU A 147 -5.28 5.89 -9.19
C GLU A 147 -6.70 5.39 -8.93
N ALA A 148 -7.12 4.30 -9.57
CA ALA A 148 -8.40 3.64 -9.29
C ALA A 148 -8.49 3.18 -7.83
N LEU A 149 -7.44 2.52 -7.32
CA LEU A 149 -7.37 2.10 -5.91
C LEU A 149 -7.39 3.28 -4.94
N LYS A 150 -6.74 4.41 -5.27
CA LYS A 150 -6.83 5.64 -4.46
C LYS A 150 -8.25 6.17 -4.42
N TYR A 151 -8.94 6.16 -5.55
CA TYR A 151 -10.33 6.62 -5.63
C TYR A 151 -11.29 5.71 -4.83
N GLU A 152 -11.08 4.40 -4.87
CA GLU A 152 -11.81 3.44 -4.02
C GLU A 152 -11.57 3.72 -2.54
N LYS A 153 -10.31 3.87 -2.12
CA LYS A 153 -9.97 4.23 -0.74
C LYS A 153 -10.59 5.56 -0.30
N MET A 154 -10.57 6.58 -1.15
CA MET A 154 -11.22 7.86 -0.86
C MET A 154 -12.74 7.70 -0.65
N LYS A 155 -13.39 6.79 -1.37
CA LYS A 155 -14.80 6.45 -1.13
C LYS A 155 -14.99 5.73 0.20
N GLU A 156 -14.17 4.72 0.49
CA GLU A 156 -14.21 4.00 1.76
C GLU A 156 -14.00 4.95 2.96
N ASP A 157 -13.00 5.83 2.89
CA ASP A 157 -12.72 6.83 3.92
C ASP A 157 -13.89 7.82 4.08
N ALA A 158 -14.54 8.22 2.98
CA ALA A 158 -15.72 9.06 3.03
C ALA A 158 -16.91 8.35 3.70
N ASP A 159 -17.12 7.08 3.41
CA ASP A 159 -18.16 6.25 4.02
C ASP A 159 -17.89 6.04 5.53
N ILE A 160 -16.64 5.76 5.91
CA ILE A 160 -16.21 5.68 7.31
C ILE A 160 -16.47 7.00 8.02
N TYR A 161 -16.09 8.12 7.41
CA TYR A 161 -16.29 9.44 8.00
C TYR A 161 -17.78 9.78 8.18
N GLN A 162 -18.64 9.40 7.23
CA GLN A 162 -20.09 9.53 7.38
C GLN A 162 -20.61 8.67 8.54
N ALA A 163 -20.18 7.40 8.64
CA ALA A 163 -20.58 6.51 9.73
C ALA A 163 -20.13 7.04 11.11
N MET A 164 -18.91 7.57 11.21
CA MET A 164 -18.41 8.20 12.45
C MET A 164 -19.21 9.45 12.81
N LYS A 165 -19.60 10.28 11.84
CA LYS A 165 -20.47 11.43 12.06
C LYS A 165 -21.84 11.02 12.58
N ASP A 166 -22.46 10.03 11.96
CA ASP A 166 -23.75 9.50 12.40
C ASP A 166 -23.68 8.96 13.83
N GLU A 167 -22.58 8.29 14.20
CA GLU A 167 -22.35 7.80 15.56
C GLU A 167 -22.17 8.95 16.57
N GLN A 168 -21.38 9.97 16.22
CA GLN A 168 -21.23 11.18 17.03
C GLN A 168 -22.56 11.90 17.23
N GLU A 169 -23.38 12.03 16.18
CA GLU A 169 -24.71 12.62 16.28
C GLU A 169 -25.64 11.81 17.18
N ARG A 170 -25.58 10.48 17.12
CA ARG A 170 -26.34 9.60 18.04
C ARG A 170 -25.90 9.79 19.48
N ALA A 171 -24.59 9.85 19.73
CA ALA A 171 -24.05 10.11 21.06
C ALA A 171 -24.48 11.48 21.60
N ALA A 172 -24.37 12.54 20.79
CA ALA A 172 -24.81 13.88 21.17
C ALA A 172 -26.32 13.95 21.45
N LYS A 173 -27.15 13.27 20.65
CA LYS A 173 -28.61 13.15 20.92
C LYS A 173 -28.89 12.43 22.24
N ALA A 174 -28.12 11.39 22.58
CA ALA A 174 -28.26 10.68 23.84
C ALA A 174 -27.83 11.55 25.05
N GLU A 175 -26.73 12.29 24.93
CA GLU A 175 -26.29 13.24 25.97
C GLU A 175 -27.32 14.35 26.20
N ASN A 176 -27.82 14.96 25.12
CA ASN A 176 -28.90 15.95 25.20
C ASN A 176 -30.17 15.37 25.85
N ALA A 177 -30.50 14.10 25.58
CA ALA A 177 -31.63 13.43 26.23
C ALA A 177 -31.40 13.22 27.74
N VAL A 178 -30.17 12.93 28.17
CA VAL A 178 -29.82 12.85 29.60
C VAL A 178 -29.86 14.23 30.26
N GLU A 179 -29.34 15.26 29.60
CA GLU A 179 -29.37 16.64 30.12
C GLU A 179 -30.80 17.16 30.25
N THR A 180 -31.65 16.94 29.25
CA THR A 180 -33.07 17.32 29.32
C THR A 180 -33.80 16.62 30.47
N ARG A 181 -33.52 15.34 30.73
CA ARG A 181 -34.05 14.63 31.91
C ARG A 181 -33.57 15.23 33.22
N ARG A 182 -32.27 15.50 33.37
CA ARG A 182 -31.72 16.18 34.55
C ARG A 182 -32.32 17.56 34.77
N ASN A 183 -32.57 18.30 33.69
CA ASN A 183 -33.21 19.61 33.76
C ASN A 183 -34.68 19.50 34.18
N GLN A 184 -35.40 18.47 33.71
CA GLN A 184 -36.76 18.17 34.17
C GLN A 184 -36.78 17.82 35.67
N GLU A 185 -35.86 16.97 36.14
CA GLU A 185 -35.74 16.63 37.56
C GLU A 185 -35.43 17.86 38.43
N LYS A 186 -34.52 18.74 37.98
CA LYS A 186 -34.24 20.02 38.65
C LYS A 186 -35.48 20.92 38.71
N LEU A 187 -36.27 20.98 37.65
CA LEU A 187 -37.50 21.77 37.61
C LEU A 187 -38.53 21.23 38.61
N LEU A 188 -38.71 19.90 38.67
CA LEU A 188 -39.60 19.26 39.63
C LEU A 188 -39.15 19.53 41.07
N TYR A 189 -37.84 19.43 41.34
CA TYR A 189 -37.27 19.76 42.64
C TYR A 189 -37.47 21.23 43.02
N GLN A 190 -37.31 22.16 42.08
CA GLN A 190 -37.61 23.58 42.30
C GLN A 190 -39.08 23.80 42.65
N GLN A 191 -40.01 23.15 41.94
CA GLN A 191 -41.44 23.23 42.25
C GLN A 191 -41.78 22.65 43.64
N GLU A 192 -41.07 21.62 44.09
CA GLU A 192 -41.22 21.08 45.44
C GLU A 192 -40.71 22.06 46.51
N LEU A 193 -39.56 22.71 46.28
CA LEU A 193 -39.03 23.75 47.17
C LEU A 193 -39.97 24.97 47.24
N GLU A 194 -40.51 25.41 46.11
CA GLU A 194 -41.50 26.50 46.07
C GLU A 194 -42.73 26.16 46.91
N LYS A 195 -43.24 24.92 46.83
CA LYS A 195 -44.35 24.46 47.69
C LYS A 195 -43.98 24.46 49.17
N GLN A 196 -42.76 24.07 49.53
CA GLN A 196 -42.30 24.13 50.93
C GLN A 196 -42.24 25.58 51.43
N LEU A 197 -41.76 26.51 50.61
CA LEU A 197 -41.75 27.94 50.94
C LEU A 197 -43.17 28.51 51.09
N GLU A 198 -44.09 28.16 50.18
CA GLU A 198 -45.51 28.53 50.31
C GLU A 198 -46.13 27.98 51.60
N GLU A 199 -45.80 26.76 51.99
CA GLU A 199 -46.25 26.17 53.26
C GLU A 199 -45.68 26.91 54.47
N GLU A 200 -44.41 27.28 54.46
CA GLU A 200 -43.80 28.09 55.52
C GLU A 200 -44.44 29.48 55.62
N GLU A 201 -44.71 30.14 54.49
CA GLU A 201 -45.42 31.41 54.46
C GLU A 201 -46.83 31.29 55.03
N ARG A 202 -47.57 30.22 54.68
CA ARG A 202 -48.88 29.94 55.28
C ARG A 202 -48.79 29.71 56.79
N ARG A 203 -47.75 29.01 57.27
CA ARG A 203 -47.50 28.83 58.71
C ARG A 203 -47.22 30.16 59.40
N LYS A 204 -46.40 31.02 58.79
CA LYS A 204 -46.13 32.38 59.31
C LYS A 204 -47.41 33.22 59.38
N GLN A 205 -48.27 33.16 58.35
CA GLN A 205 -49.56 33.83 58.34
C GLN A 205 -50.52 33.30 59.41
N ALA A 206 -50.52 31.99 59.67
CA ALA A 206 -51.32 31.38 60.74
C ALA A 206 -50.83 31.83 62.12
N ALA A 207 -49.52 31.77 62.37
CA ALA A 207 -48.90 32.25 63.61
C ALA A 207 -49.16 33.74 63.85
N TYR A 208 -49.13 34.56 62.79
CA TYR A 208 -49.46 35.98 62.89
C TYR A 208 -50.93 36.22 63.29
N LYS A 209 -51.86 35.41 62.75
CA LYS A 209 -53.27 35.46 63.15
C LYS A 209 -53.47 35.05 64.61
N GLU A 210 -52.73 34.06 65.09
CA GLU A 210 -52.75 33.65 66.50
C GLU A 210 -52.19 34.75 67.41
N PHE A 211 -51.05 35.34 67.04
CA PHE A 211 -50.47 36.48 67.75
C PHE A 211 -51.45 37.65 67.86
N LEU A 212 -52.19 37.97 66.79
CA LEU A 212 -53.21 39.02 66.85
C LEU A 212 -54.36 38.69 67.81
N LYS A 213 -54.77 37.41 67.90
CA LYS A 213 -55.77 36.97 68.89
C LYS A 213 -55.23 37.07 70.31
N GLU A 214 -53.99 36.66 70.54
CA GLU A 214 -53.31 36.80 71.83
C GLU A 214 -53.16 38.26 72.24
N LYS A 215 -52.79 39.14 71.31
CA LYS A 215 -52.72 40.58 71.58
C LYS A 215 -54.07 41.15 72.03
N LEU A 216 -55.16 40.79 71.35
CA LEU A 216 -56.50 41.22 71.75
C LEU A 216 -56.87 40.70 73.15
N LEU A 217 -56.54 39.45 73.47
CA LEU A 217 -56.73 38.88 74.81
C LEU A 217 -55.89 39.59 75.88
N ILE A 218 -54.64 39.93 75.56
CA ILE A 218 -53.75 40.68 76.47
C ILE A 218 -54.32 42.09 76.69
N ASP A 219 -54.79 42.76 75.65
CA ASP A 219 -55.41 44.09 75.75
C ASP A 219 -56.68 44.04 76.63
N GLU A 220 -57.47 42.97 76.56
CA GLU A 220 -58.61 42.73 77.47
C GLU A 220 -58.17 42.50 78.92
N ILE A 221 -57.08 41.76 79.16
CA ILE A 221 -56.53 41.53 80.51
C ILE A 221 -56.00 42.85 81.09
N VAL A 222 -55.24 43.62 80.31
CA VAL A 222 -54.72 44.92 80.73
C VAL A 222 -55.86 45.87 81.09
N ARG A 223 -56.94 45.87 80.31
CA ARG A 223 -58.14 46.67 80.63
C ARG A 223 -58.78 46.25 81.96
N LYS A 224 -58.89 44.94 82.23
CA LYS A 224 -59.38 44.42 83.52
C LYS A 224 -58.47 44.83 84.69
N ILE A 225 -57.14 44.81 84.50
CA ILE A 225 -56.19 45.26 85.53
C ILE A 225 -56.39 46.75 85.86
N TYR A 226 -56.56 47.61 84.85
CA TYR A 226 -56.84 49.03 85.10
C TYR A 226 -58.16 49.24 85.86
N GLU A 227 -59.22 48.50 85.50
CA GLU A 227 -60.51 48.56 86.19
C GLU A 227 -60.43 48.05 87.65
N GLU A 228 -59.59 47.04 87.92
CA GLU A 228 -59.33 46.53 89.27
C GLU A 228 -58.47 47.51 90.10
N ASP A 229 -57.45 48.12 89.50
CA ASP A 229 -56.59 49.12 90.15
C ASP A 229 -57.38 50.39 90.53
N GLU A 230 -58.33 50.83 89.70
CA GLU A 230 -59.21 51.95 90.02
C GLU A 230 -60.10 51.66 91.24
N LYS A 231 -60.69 50.46 91.32
CA LYS A 231 -61.48 50.02 92.49
C LYS A 231 -60.60 49.92 93.75
N ALA A 232 -59.41 49.36 93.64
CA ALA A 232 -58.46 49.28 94.75
C ALA A 232 -58.04 50.67 95.26
N ARG A 233 -57.95 51.67 94.36
CA ARG A 233 -57.67 53.07 94.74
C ARG A 233 -58.81 53.70 95.53
N GLN A 234 -60.06 53.43 95.16
CA GLN A 234 -61.24 53.92 95.86
C GLN A 234 -61.32 53.33 97.28
N ASP A 235 -61.13 52.02 97.42
CA ASP A 235 -61.10 51.34 98.74
C ASP A 235 -60.01 51.89 99.67
N ARG A 236 -58.83 52.23 99.13
CA ARG A 236 -57.74 52.86 99.90
C ARG A 236 -58.12 54.25 100.39
N LEU A 237 -58.83 55.05 99.59
CA LEU A 237 -59.28 56.38 100.00
C LEU A 237 -60.32 56.29 101.13
N GLU A 238 -61.22 55.31 101.08
CA GLU A 238 -62.19 55.07 102.14
C GLU A 238 -61.52 54.66 103.46
N LYS A 239 -60.53 53.75 103.41
CA LYS A 239 -59.71 53.36 104.58
C LYS A 239 -58.91 54.52 105.16
N LYS A 240 -58.44 55.46 104.33
CA LYS A 240 -57.79 56.70 104.81
C LYS A 240 -58.77 57.63 105.51
N ARG A 241 -60.01 57.75 105.04
CA ARG A 241 -61.04 58.58 105.69
C ARG A 241 -61.46 58.01 107.04
N THR A 242 -61.58 56.70 107.17
CA THR A 242 -61.92 56.06 108.46
C THR A 242 -60.79 56.22 109.48
N THR A 243 -59.54 55.98 109.07
CA THR A 243 -58.37 56.18 109.95
C THR A 243 -58.17 57.63 110.36
N GLN A 244 -58.46 58.61 109.49
CA GLN A 244 -58.40 60.04 109.85
C GLN A 244 -59.40 60.43 110.95
N LYS A 245 -60.63 59.91 110.90
CA LYS A 245 -61.64 60.14 111.96
C LYS A 245 -61.18 59.60 113.32
N PHE A 246 -60.63 58.39 113.34
CA PHE A 246 -60.05 57.80 114.55
C PHE A 246 -58.86 58.61 115.11
N ILE A 247 -58.02 59.18 114.24
CA ILE A 247 -56.89 60.03 114.65
C ILE A 247 -57.37 61.36 115.26
N GLU A 248 -58.43 61.96 114.73
CA GLU A 248 -58.99 63.20 115.27
C GLU A 248 -59.60 63.01 116.68
N GLU A 249 -60.29 61.89 116.90
CA GLU A 249 -60.82 61.51 118.22
C GLU A 249 -59.68 61.25 119.21
N PHE A 250 -58.64 60.52 118.79
CA PHE A 250 -57.46 60.27 119.62
C PHE A 250 -56.69 61.56 119.98
N LYS A 251 -56.61 62.54 119.05
CA LYS A 251 -55.96 63.84 119.30
C LYS A 251 -56.71 64.68 120.35
N LYS A 252 -58.03 64.62 120.41
CA LYS A 252 -58.84 65.32 121.42
C LYS A 252 -58.57 64.76 122.83
N ASP A 253 -58.48 63.44 122.97
CA ASP A 253 -58.15 62.77 124.23
C ASP A 253 -56.69 63.02 124.67
N GLN A 254 -55.76 63.06 123.71
CA GLN A 254 -54.36 63.41 123.99
C GLN A 254 -54.19 64.86 124.45
N ALA A 255 -54.97 65.81 123.94
CA ALA A 255 -54.90 67.21 124.33
C ALA A 255 -55.35 67.41 125.79
N LEU A 256 -56.37 66.66 126.23
CA LEU A 256 -56.84 66.68 127.63
C LEU A 256 -55.78 66.13 128.59
N ARG A 257 -55.07 65.06 128.20
CA ARG A 257 -53.96 64.47 128.98
C ARG A 257 -52.72 65.35 129.01
N ARG A 258 -52.36 66.00 127.89
CA ARG A 258 -51.23 66.93 127.81
C ARG A 258 -51.40 68.17 128.67
N ARG A 259 -52.65 68.63 128.89
CA ARG A 259 -52.92 69.77 129.77
C ARG A 259 -52.60 69.44 131.23
N ARG A 260 -52.99 68.25 131.70
CA ARG A 260 -52.66 67.75 133.05
C ARG A 260 -51.15 67.51 133.25
N GLN A 261 -50.47 66.96 132.24
CA GLN A 261 -49.02 66.70 132.35
C GLN A 261 -48.16 67.97 132.26
N ARG A 262 -48.61 69.05 131.61
CA ARG A 262 -47.86 70.32 131.55
C ARG A 262 -47.81 71.04 132.89
N GLU A 263 -48.88 70.97 133.67
CA GLU A 263 -48.94 71.52 135.03
C GLU A 263 -47.95 70.78 135.96
N GLU A 264 -47.78 69.47 135.79
CA GLU A 264 -46.80 68.66 136.55
C GLU A 264 -45.34 68.88 136.07
N MET A 265 -45.10 69.08 134.77
CA MET A 265 -43.76 69.27 134.20
C MET A 265 -43.17 70.69 134.41
N GLU A 266 -43.99 71.72 134.60
CA GLU A 266 -43.50 73.08 134.92
C GLU A 266 -42.86 73.15 136.31
N GLU A 267 -43.31 72.30 137.25
CA GLU A 267 -42.74 72.17 138.60
C GLU A 267 -41.42 71.37 138.61
N GLU A 268 -41.23 70.45 137.65
CA GLU A 268 -40.01 69.64 137.52
C GLU A 268 -38.92 70.30 136.65
N ASN A 269 -39.29 71.04 135.60
CA ASN A 269 -38.34 71.70 134.70
C ASN A 269 -37.55 72.86 135.34
N GLN A 270 -38.07 73.48 136.40
CA GLN A 270 -37.29 74.46 137.17
C GLN A 270 -36.06 73.83 137.85
N LYS A 271 -36.07 72.51 138.11
CA LYS A 271 -34.97 71.78 138.76
C LYS A 271 -33.94 71.18 137.78
N ILE A 272 -34.28 71.06 136.50
CA ILE A 272 -33.42 70.42 135.47
C ILE A 272 -32.51 71.42 134.74
N MET A 273 -32.94 72.68 134.59
CA MET A 273 -32.14 73.75 133.94
C MET A 273 -30.78 73.99 134.63
N GLU A 274 -30.67 73.72 135.93
CA GLU A 274 -29.45 73.88 136.71
C GLU A 274 -28.40 72.78 136.42
N PHE A 275 -28.81 71.62 135.90
CA PHE A 275 -27.92 70.48 135.64
C PHE A 275 -27.38 70.37 134.19
N ALA A 276 -28.04 70.96 133.19
CA ALA A 276 -27.72 70.78 131.77
C ALA A 276 -26.46 71.53 131.27
N ASN A 277 -26.06 72.63 131.90
CA ASN A 277 -24.89 73.41 131.47
C ASN A 277 -23.55 72.67 131.69
N MET A 278 -23.53 71.57 132.43
CA MET A 278 -22.31 70.83 132.80
C MET A 278 -21.87 69.74 131.79
N TRP A 279 -22.61 69.52 130.69
CA TRP A 279 -22.37 68.39 129.77
C TRP A 279 -21.66 68.71 128.44
N GLN A 280 -21.62 69.95 127.94
CA GLN A 280 -21.22 70.20 126.53
C GLN A 280 -19.70 70.10 126.21
N GLU A 281 -18.79 70.17 127.18
CA GLU A 281 -17.33 70.26 126.93
C GLU A 281 -16.62 68.91 126.64
N ARG A 282 -17.29 67.75 126.77
CA ARG A 282 -16.62 66.44 126.64
C ARG A 282 -16.69 65.79 125.25
N GLU A 283 -17.54 66.25 124.34
CA GLU A 283 -17.82 65.54 123.08
C GLU A 283 -16.82 65.87 121.94
N ASP A 284 -16.15 67.02 121.97
CA ASP A 284 -15.35 67.53 120.83
C ASP A 284 -14.03 66.76 120.54
N ASN A 285 -13.49 65.99 121.49
CA ASN A 285 -12.18 65.32 121.35
C ASN A 285 -12.19 64.01 120.51
N ARG A 286 -13.35 63.50 120.08
CA ARG A 286 -13.46 62.16 119.47
C ARG A 286 -13.25 62.13 117.94
N MET A 287 -13.39 63.26 117.23
CA MET A 287 -13.50 63.28 115.76
C MET A 287 -12.16 63.27 114.98
N ALA A 288 -11.00 63.49 115.62
CA ALA A 288 -9.73 63.68 114.91
C ALA A 288 -9.01 62.40 114.40
N LYS A 289 -9.35 61.21 114.88
CA LYS A 289 -8.58 59.97 114.59
C LYS A 289 -8.94 59.24 113.28
N ILE A 290 -9.96 59.66 112.55
CA ILE A 290 -10.50 58.89 111.40
C ILE A 290 -9.77 59.18 110.07
N HIS A 291 -9.15 60.35 109.89
CA HIS A 291 -8.61 60.80 108.59
C HIS A 291 -7.28 60.14 108.13
N GLU A 292 -6.52 59.47 108.99
CA GLU A 292 -5.13 59.05 108.69
C GLU A 292 -5.00 57.74 107.86
N ASN A 293 -6.08 56.98 107.66
CA ASN A 293 -6.03 55.63 107.09
C ASN A 293 -6.26 55.54 105.56
N GLU A 294 -6.67 56.61 104.87
CA GLU A 294 -7.08 56.54 103.46
C GLU A 294 -5.92 56.72 102.45
N GLU A 295 -4.78 57.33 102.82
CA GLU A 295 -3.72 57.68 101.87
C GLU A 295 -2.81 56.49 101.42
N LYS A 296 -2.82 55.37 102.13
CA LYS A 296 -1.87 54.25 101.88
C LYS A 296 -2.24 53.35 100.67
N LYS A 297 -3.49 53.38 100.18
CA LYS A 297 -3.95 52.49 99.08
C LYS A 297 -3.54 52.92 97.67
N ARG A 298 -3.18 54.19 97.42
CA ARG A 298 -2.92 54.71 96.06
C ARG A 298 -1.56 54.37 95.45
N LYS A 299 -0.55 53.96 96.23
CA LYS A 299 0.84 53.75 95.77
C LYS A 299 1.08 52.40 95.05
N LEU A 300 0.20 51.41 95.20
CA LEU A 300 0.40 50.05 94.66
C LEU A 300 0.01 49.91 93.17
N GLN A 301 -0.82 50.79 92.61
CA GLN A 301 -1.31 50.67 91.23
C GLN A 301 -0.35 51.20 90.15
N GLN A 302 0.66 52.01 90.49
CA GLN A 302 1.57 52.64 89.51
C GLN A 302 2.71 51.73 89.02
N MET A 303 3.06 50.67 89.77
CA MET A 303 4.21 49.80 89.46
C MET A 303 3.93 48.78 88.33
N LEU A 304 2.67 48.44 88.05
CA LEU A 304 2.30 47.38 87.10
C LEU A 304 2.39 47.83 85.63
N THR A 305 2.32 49.13 85.37
CA THR A 305 2.27 49.71 84.01
C THR A 305 3.63 49.86 83.33
N GLU A 306 4.74 49.79 84.06
CA GLU A 306 6.10 50.01 83.52
C GLU A 306 6.74 48.75 82.93
N VAL A 307 6.29 47.55 83.34
CA VAL A 307 6.87 46.27 82.91
C VAL A 307 6.43 45.89 81.48
N LEU A 308 5.19 46.19 81.10
CA LEU A 308 4.63 45.83 79.78
C LEU A 308 5.24 46.62 78.60
N LYS A 309 5.90 47.76 78.85
CA LYS A 309 6.49 48.61 77.78
C LYS A 309 7.85 48.12 77.27
N LYS A 310 8.58 47.32 78.05
CA LYS A 310 9.94 46.85 77.69
C LYS A 310 9.91 45.67 76.71
N GLU A 311 8.94 44.77 76.83
CA GLU A 311 8.85 43.57 75.98
C GLU A 311 8.47 43.86 74.50
N GLN A 312 7.93 45.04 74.19
CA GLN A 312 7.59 45.44 72.81
C GLN A 312 8.80 45.97 72.03
N GLN A 313 9.80 46.53 72.71
CA GLN A 313 10.98 47.14 72.06
C GLN A 313 11.97 46.07 71.53
N ASP A 314 12.11 44.95 72.24
CA ASP A 314 13.03 43.86 71.86
C ASP A 314 12.61 43.11 70.57
N ARG A 315 11.34 43.22 70.14
CA ARG A 315 10.83 42.57 68.92
C ARG A 315 11.14 43.36 67.65
N GLU A 316 11.24 44.68 67.74
CA GLU A 316 11.50 45.56 66.59
C GLU A 316 12.98 45.52 66.16
N GLU A 317 13.91 45.21 67.08
CA GLU A 317 15.35 45.12 66.81
C GLU A 317 15.73 43.87 65.99
N LEU A 318 14.96 42.77 66.08
CA LEU A 318 15.23 41.53 65.34
C LEU A 318 14.82 41.58 63.85
N GLU A 319 13.88 42.45 63.49
CA GLU A 319 13.41 42.59 62.09
C GLU A 319 14.35 43.45 61.24
N GLN A 320 15.11 44.37 61.85
CA GLN A 320 16.06 45.26 61.15
C GLN A 320 17.30 44.50 60.62
N ILE A 321 17.81 43.52 61.38
CA ILE A 321 19.01 42.73 61.01
C ILE A 321 18.75 41.82 59.79
N ARG A 322 17.49 41.43 59.54
CA ARG A 322 17.12 40.55 58.42
C ARG A 322 17.08 41.29 57.07
N ALA A 323 16.96 42.61 57.07
CA ALA A 323 16.91 43.43 55.86
C ALA A 323 18.30 43.78 55.30
N GLU A 324 19.33 43.86 56.15
CA GLU A 324 20.70 44.23 55.76
C GLU A 324 21.43 43.11 54.98
N LEU A 325 21.15 41.83 55.30
CA LEU A 325 21.78 40.66 54.68
C LEU A 325 21.36 40.42 53.21
N HIS A 326 20.14 40.80 52.83
CA HIS A 326 19.62 40.64 51.46
C HIS A 326 20.23 41.65 50.47
N PHE A 327 20.70 42.81 50.96
CA PHE A 327 21.31 43.85 50.11
C PHE A 327 22.76 43.53 49.71
N GLU A 328 23.50 42.77 50.54
CA GLU A 328 24.88 42.35 50.24
C GLU A 328 24.95 41.20 49.22
N GLU A 329 23.97 40.29 49.19
CA GLU A 329 23.93 39.17 48.23
C GLU A 329 23.68 39.64 46.77
N GLN A 330 22.96 40.75 46.56
CA GLN A 330 22.70 41.28 45.21
C GLN A 330 23.96 41.93 44.59
N ALA A 331 24.80 42.59 45.39
CA ALA A 331 26.02 43.28 44.94
C ALA A 331 27.14 42.32 44.48
N GLU A 332 27.20 41.09 45.01
CA GLU A 332 28.16 40.04 44.58
C GLU A 332 27.84 39.46 43.19
N THR A 333 26.56 39.46 42.79
CA THR A 333 26.14 38.89 41.49
C THR A 333 26.46 39.78 40.29
N GLU A 334 26.51 41.10 40.47
CA GLU A 334 26.85 42.06 39.41
C GLU A 334 28.35 42.04 39.09
N ARG A 335 29.22 41.85 40.10
CA ARG A 335 30.69 41.76 39.92
C ARG A 335 31.13 40.54 39.10
N LYS A 336 30.35 39.45 39.08
CA LYS A 336 30.67 38.24 38.29
C LYS A 336 30.33 38.40 36.80
N LYS A 337 29.33 39.22 36.46
CA LYS A 337 28.93 39.47 35.06
C LYS A 337 29.95 40.34 34.31
N GLU A 338 30.62 41.27 35.00
CA GLU A 338 31.64 42.13 34.39
C GLU A 338 32.94 41.38 34.01
N MET A 339 33.27 40.29 34.72
CA MET A 339 34.46 39.47 34.43
C MET A 339 34.28 38.57 33.20
N GLU A 340 33.07 38.07 32.94
CA GLU A 340 32.77 37.20 31.79
C GLU A 340 32.74 37.97 30.45
N GLU A 341 32.40 39.27 30.47
CA GLU A 341 32.40 40.12 29.27
C GLU A 341 33.82 40.53 28.82
N LEU A 342 34.76 40.67 29.77
CA LEU A 342 36.17 40.93 29.48
C LEU A 342 36.87 39.70 28.87
N GLU A 343 36.48 38.48 29.26
CA GLU A 343 37.08 37.24 28.74
C GLU A 343 36.70 36.96 27.27
N LYS A 344 35.46 37.28 26.87
CA LYS A 344 34.98 37.10 25.48
C LYS A 344 35.66 38.04 24.47
N ARG A 345 36.07 39.24 24.91
CA ARG A 345 36.79 40.22 24.05
C ARG A 345 38.25 39.84 23.77
N ILE A 346 38.87 39.01 24.62
CA ILE A 346 40.27 38.56 24.45
C ILE A 346 40.36 37.37 23.48
N ARG A 347 39.40 36.43 23.51
CA ARG A 347 39.39 35.26 22.60
C ARG A 347 39.23 35.64 21.12
N GLN A 348 38.40 36.64 20.81
CA GLN A 348 38.16 37.11 19.44
C GLN A 348 39.38 37.81 18.80
N ARG A 349 40.34 38.32 19.60
CA ARG A 349 41.57 38.95 19.09
C ARG A 349 42.67 37.95 18.72
N LEU A 350 42.63 36.72 19.25
CA LEU A 350 43.64 35.68 18.98
C LEU A 350 43.31 34.84 17.73
N GLU A 351 42.03 34.59 17.44
CA GLU A 351 41.58 33.83 16.26
C GLU A 351 41.83 34.56 14.93
N LEU A 352 41.81 35.91 14.94
CA LEU A 352 42.08 36.74 13.77
C LEU A 352 43.57 36.82 13.38
N ARG A 353 44.49 36.53 14.32
CA ARG A 353 45.93 36.54 14.05
C ARG A 353 46.42 35.22 13.45
N ASN A 354 45.90 34.08 13.92
CA ASN A 354 46.33 32.76 13.46
C ASN A 354 45.86 32.42 12.02
N SER A 355 44.72 32.95 11.59
CA SER A 355 44.17 32.72 10.24
C SER A 355 44.94 33.43 9.11
N TYR A 356 45.72 34.48 9.41
CA TYR A 356 46.53 35.20 8.41
C TYR A 356 47.89 34.54 8.16
N GLU A 357 48.45 33.83 9.15
CA GLU A 357 49.76 33.16 9.05
C GLU A 357 49.69 31.84 8.23
N GLU A 358 48.55 31.13 8.25
CA GLU A 358 48.35 29.88 7.49
C GLU A 358 48.19 30.10 5.96
N GLN A 359 47.60 31.21 5.52
CA GLN A 359 47.39 31.49 4.09
C GLN A 359 48.69 31.85 3.33
N LEU A 360 49.73 32.34 4.03
CA LEU A 360 51.02 32.72 3.42
C LEU A 360 51.94 31.51 3.20
N ALA A 361 51.83 30.46 4.02
CA ALA A 361 52.66 29.25 3.91
C ALA A 361 52.27 28.37 2.70
N SER A 362 50.97 28.25 2.41
CA SER A 362 50.47 27.39 1.32
C SER A 362 50.82 27.92 -0.09
N ARG A 363 51.04 29.23 -0.25
CA ARG A 363 51.34 29.86 -1.56
C ARG A 363 52.80 29.71 -2.00
N LYS A 364 53.73 29.46 -1.07
CA LYS A 364 55.18 29.39 -1.34
C LYS A 364 55.64 28.00 -1.84
N MET A 365 54.92 26.93 -1.49
CA MET A 365 55.27 25.54 -1.86
C MET A 365 54.91 25.16 -3.31
N LEU A 366 53.92 25.81 -3.92
CA LEU A 366 53.46 25.49 -5.28
C LEU A 366 54.39 25.99 -6.41
N LEU A 367 55.21 27.01 -6.17
CA LEU A 367 56.06 27.65 -7.19
C LEU A 367 57.44 26.99 -7.38
N GLN A 368 57.86 26.09 -6.48
CA GLN A 368 59.17 25.42 -6.55
C GLN A 368 59.13 24.11 -7.34
N ALA A 369 58.01 23.37 -7.32
CA ALA A 369 57.88 22.08 -8.02
C ALA A 369 57.85 22.19 -9.56
N LEU A 370 57.43 23.34 -10.10
CA LEU A 370 57.20 23.51 -11.54
C LEU A 370 58.50 23.76 -12.35
N LYS A 371 59.60 24.13 -11.68
CA LYS A 371 60.89 24.44 -12.33
C LYS A 371 61.81 23.24 -12.53
N GLU A 372 61.60 22.16 -11.78
CA GLU A 372 62.49 20.99 -11.79
C GLU A 372 62.16 19.99 -12.93
N GLU A 373 60.97 20.08 -13.54
CA GLU A 373 60.52 19.16 -14.59
C GLU A 373 60.98 19.55 -16.01
N GLU A 374 61.26 20.83 -16.28
CA GLU A 374 61.61 21.31 -17.64
C GLU A 374 63.07 21.03 -18.05
N GLU A 375 64.00 20.88 -17.10
CA GLU A 375 65.44 20.73 -17.38
C GLU A 375 65.86 19.30 -17.77
N ALA A 376 65.05 18.28 -17.45
CA ALA A 376 65.39 16.87 -17.66
C ALA A 376 65.15 16.36 -19.11
N PHE A 377 64.32 17.04 -19.91
CA PHE A 377 63.91 16.55 -21.24
C PHE A 377 64.91 16.86 -22.37
N GLY A 378 65.70 17.94 -22.24
CA GLY A 378 66.59 18.43 -23.32
C GLY A 378 67.86 17.61 -23.55
N GLN A 379 68.35 16.87 -22.55
CA GLN A 379 69.65 16.19 -22.62
C GLN A 379 69.60 14.82 -23.36
N ALA A 380 68.42 14.24 -23.56
CA ALA A 380 68.26 12.89 -24.13
C ALA A 380 68.25 12.82 -25.68
N MET A 381 68.01 13.94 -26.39
CA MET A 381 67.76 13.93 -27.84
C MET A 381 69.05 14.02 -28.68
N LEU A 382 70.14 14.52 -28.12
CA LEU A 382 71.41 14.76 -28.84
C LEU A 382 72.31 13.52 -28.97
N ALA A 383 72.06 12.45 -28.21
CA ALA A 383 72.90 11.25 -28.20
C ALA A 383 72.60 10.26 -29.35
N LYS A 384 71.40 10.29 -29.96
CA LYS A 384 70.98 9.32 -30.99
C LYS A 384 71.52 9.61 -32.39
N PHE A 385 71.85 10.86 -32.72
CA PHE A 385 72.25 11.23 -34.09
C PHE A 385 73.72 10.91 -34.41
N ALA A 386 74.56 10.62 -33.41
CA ALA A 386 76.00 10.41 -33.61
C ALA A 386 76.38 8.95 -33.97
N GLU A 387 75.48 7.98 -33.81
CA GLU A 387 75.76 6.56 -34.06
C GLU A 387 75.48 6.12 -35.52
N ASP A 388 74.59 6.82 -36.23
CA ASP A 388 74.15 6.43 -37.57
C ASP A 388 75.12 6.82 -38.71
N ASP A 389 75.95 7.85 -38.51
CA ASP A 389 76.88 8.36 -39.55
C ASP A 389 78.13 7.47 -39.77
N ARG A 390 78.43 6.54 -38.86
CA ARG A 390 79.65 5.70 -38.92
C ARG A 390 79.50 4.44 -39.78
N ILE A 391 78.28 4.00 -40.08
CA ILE A 391 78.02 2.72 -40.76
C ILE A 391 77.96 2.88 -42.31
N GLU A 392 77.94 4.11 -42.80
CA GLU A 392 77.61 4.40 -44.21
C GLU A 392 78.77 4.25 -45.20
N GLN A 393 80.03 4.40 -44.77
CA GLN A 393 81.16 4.58 -45.69
C GLN A 393 81.85 3.29 -46.19
N MET A 394 81.68 2.14 -45.52
CA MET A 394 82.34 0.87 -45.90
C MET A 394 81.52 -0.01 -46.86
N ASN A 395 80.26 0.35 -47.14
CA ASN A 395 79.36 -0.45 -47.97
C ASN A 395 79.35 -0.04 -49.46
N ALA A 396 80.02 1.05 -49.85
CA ALA A 396 79.87 1.70 -51.15
C ALA A 396 80.39 0.91 -52.38
N GLN A 397 81.40 0.04 -52.22
CA GLN A 397 82.06 -0.62 -53.36
C GLN A 397 81.57 -2.06 -53.61
N LYS A 398 81.16 -2.79 -52.56
CA LYS A 398 80.35 -4.03 -52.71
C LYS A 398 78.93 -3.74 -53.21
N ARG A 399 78.43 -2.52 -52.99
CA ARG A 399 77.14 -2.03 -53.50
C ARG A 399 77.10 -2.04 -55.04
N ARG A 400 78.08 -1.50 -55.77
CA ARG A 400 77.96 -1.30 -57.23
C ARG A 400 77.86 -2.57 -58.08
N MET A 401 78.62 -3.62 -57.76
CA MET A 401 78.60 -4.87 -58.54
C MET A 401 77.39 -5.73 -58.20
N LYS A 402 77.06 -5.88 -56.90
CA LYS A 402 75.79 -6.50 -56.48
C LYS A 402 74.60 -5.69 -57.00
N GLN A 403 74.67 -4.36 -57.07
CA GLN A 403 73.58 -3.50 -57.57
C GLN A 403 73.19 -3.78 -59.03
N LEU A 404 74.08 -4.25 -59.91
CA LEU A 404 73.74 -4.49 -61.32
C LEU A 404 73.05 -5.84 -61.53
N GLU A 405 73.53 -6.90 -60.89
CA GLU A 405 72.89 -8.22 -60.88
C GLU A 405 71.59 -8.16 -60.08
N HIS A 406 71.64 -7.53 -58.90
CA HIS A 406 70.46 -7.23 -58.10
C HIS A 406 69.53 -6.29 -58.84
N ARG A 407 69.95 -5.33 -59.69
CA ARG A 407 69.01 -4.50 -60.49
C ARG A 407 68.27 -5.30 -61.56
N ARG A 408 68.89 -6.30 -62.21
CA ARG A 408 68.22 -7.16 -63.18
C ARG A 408 67.29 -8.17 -62.52
N GLU A 409 67.73 -8.78 -61.43
CA GLU A 409 66.89 -9.66 -60.60
C GLU A 409 65.78 -8.87 -59.90
N VAL A 410 66.06 -7.65 -59.42
CA VAL A 410 65.08 -6.71 -58.85
C VAL A 410 64.14 -6.19 -59.93
N GLU A 411 64.56 -5.97 -61.18
CA GLU A 411 63.62 -5.61 -62.26
C GLU A 411 62.68 -6.76 -62.61
N LYS A 412 63.16 -8.01 -62.64
CA LYS A 412 62.32 -9.19 -62.79
C LYS A 412 61.41 -9.40 -61.57
N LEU A 413 61.94 -9.29 -60.36
CA LEU A 413 61.17 -9.32 -59.12
C LEU A 413 60.21 -8.14 -59.00
N ILE A 414 60.51 -6.97 -59.57
CA ILE A 414 59.61 -5.79 -59.63
C ILE A 414 58.51 -6.06 -60.66
N GLN A 415 58.80 -6.68 -61.80
CA GLN A 415 57.78 -7.04 -62.78
C GLN A 415 56.87 -8.16 -62.26
N GLU A 416 57.43 -9.17 -61.62
CA GLU A 416 56.68 -10.23 -60.93
C GLU A 416 55.91 -9.69 -59.74
N ARG A 417 56.50 -8.81 -58.91
CA ARG A 417 55.81 -8.13 -57.80
C ARG A 417 54.77 -7.15 -58.29
N ARG A 418 54.94 -6.50 -59.45
CA ARG A 418 53.90 -5.67 -60.08
C ARG A 418 52.76 -6.55 -60.59
N LYS A 419 53.06 -7.70 -61.20
CA LYS A 419 52.03 -8.67 -61.61
C LYS A 419 51.30 -9.27 -60.41
N GLN A 420 52.02 -9.61 -59.33
CA GLN A 420 51.46 -10.07 -58.06
C GLN A 420 50.64 -8.97 -57.40
N VAL A 421 51.12 -7.74 -57.30
CA VAL A 421 50.35 -6.61 -56.73
C VAL A 421 49.13 -6.27 -57.58
N ILE A 422 49.18 -6.41 -58.91
CA ILE A 422 48.00 -6.23 -59.77
C ILE A 422 47.02 -7.39 -59.54
N ALA A 423 47.49 -8.63 -59.52
CA ALA A 423 46.63 -9.80 -59.25
C ALA A 423 46.05 -9.80 -57.83
N ASP A 424 46.82 -9.36 -56.84
CA ASP A 424 46.41 -9.21 -55.44
C ASP A 424 45.43 -8.05 -55.31
N LYS A 425 45.64 -6.93 -56.03
CA LYS A 425 44.66 -5.84 -56.09
C LYS A 425 43.38 -6.24 -56.81
N GLU A 426 43.45 -7.01 -57.89
CA GLU A 426 42.28 -7.54 -58.60
C GLU A 426 41.51 -8.50 -57.69
N ARG A 427 42.20 -9.40 -56.99
CA ARG A 427 41.61 -10.27 -55.95
C ARG A 427 41.01 -9.48 -54.81
N GLU A 428 41.70 -8.47 -54.30
CA GLU A 428 41.20 -7.61 -53.21
C GLU A 428 39.96 -6.81 -53.66
N LEU A 429 39.92 -6.37 -54.93
CA LEU A 429 38.78 -5.66 -55.50
C LEU A 429 37.60 -6.61 -55.73
N GLU A 430 37.83 -7.83 -56.19
CA GLU A 430 36.82 -8.89 -56.29
C GLU A 430 36.29 -9.30 -54.91
N GLU A 431 37.17 -9.47 -53.91
CA GLU A 431 36.81 -9.75 -52.52
C GLU A 431 35.97 -8.60 -51.94
N ARG A 432 36.38 -7.34 -52.13
CA ARG A 432 35.59 -6.17 -51.71
C ARG A 432 34.23 -6.11 -52.40
N GLN A 433 34.14 -6.38 -53.70
CA GLN A 433 32.84 -6.43 -54.39
C GLN A 433 31.95 -7.56 -53.87
N MET A 434 32.52 -8.71 -53.53
CA MET A 434 31.79 -9.83 -52.94
C MET A 434 31.36 -9.52 -51.51
N GLU A 435 32.19 -8.82 -50.74
CA GLU A 435 31.84 -8.30 -49.41
C GLU A 435 30.74 -7.25 -49.50
N GLU A 436 30.82 -6.27 -50.40
CA GLU A 436 29.78 -5.27 -50.62
C GLU A 436 28.44 -5.90 -51.00
N ARG A 437 28.44 -6.92 -51.87
CA ARG A 437 27.22 -7.68 -52.20
C ARG A 437 26.67 -8.43 -50.99
N ARG A 438 27.54 -9.06 -50.18
CA ARG A 438 27.13 -9.75 -48.94
C ARG A 438 26.57 -8.77 -47.92
N SER A 439 27.23 -7.63 -47.73
CA SER A 439 26.80 -6.54 -46.86
C SER A 439 25.47 -5.95 -47.33
N GLY A 440 25.27 -5.78 -48.64
CA GLY A 440 23.99 -5.35 -49.22
C GLY A 440 22.86 -6.32 -48.88
N ILE A 441 23.06 -7.63 -49.12
CA ILE A 441 22.09 -8.67 -48.78
C ILE A 441 21.78 -8.67 -47.27
N VAL A 442 22.81 -8.51 -46.42
CA VAL A 442 22.62 -8.42 -44.96
C VAL A 442 21.84 -7.16 -44.59
N ALA A 443 22.10 -6.03 -45.23
CA ALA A 443 21.37 -4.78 -44.99
C ALA A 443 19.89 -4.90 -45.39
N ASP A 444 19.59 -5.53 -46.53
CA ASP A 444 18.22 -5.80 -46.97
C ASP A 444 17.49 -6.70 -45.96
N ILE A 445 18.15 -7.76 -45.48
CA ILE A 445 17.59 -8.65 -44.44
C ILE A 445 17.36 -7.89 -43.13
N ILE A 446 18.27 -7.00 -42.74
CA ILE A 446 18.10 -6.16 -41.53
C ILE A 446 16.89 -5.27 -41.68
N GLU A 447 16.70 -4.64 -42.84
CA GLU A 447 15.57 -3.73 -43.08
C GLU A 447 14.23 -4.49 -43.13
N GLU A 448 14.20 -5.69 -43.74
CA GLU A 448 13.04 -6.60 -43.69
C GLU A 448 12.68 -6.98 -42.25
N GLU A 449 13.66 -7.40 -41.44
CA GLU A 449 13.43 -7.78 -40.04
C GLU A 449 13.05 -6.57 -39.18
N ARG A 450 13.60 -5.38 -39.47
CA ARG A 450 13.19 -4.11 -38.84
C ARG A 450 11.71 -3.87 -39.07
N GLN A 451 11.26 -3.94 -40.32
CA GLN A 451 9.86 -3.74 -40.68
C GLN A 451 8.94 -4.79 -40.07
N LYS A 452 9.38 -6.05 -40.00
CA LYS A 452 8.63 -7.14 -39.37
C LYS A 452 8.45 -6.89 -37.86
N LEU A 453 9.52 -6.56 -37.16
CA LEU A 453 9.46 -6.19 -35.73
C LEU A 453 8.54 -5.00 -35.49
N LEU A 454 8.58 -4.00 -36.37
CA LEU A 454 7.68 -2.85 -36.28
C LEU A 454 6.22 -3.25 -36.46
N LYS A 455 5.88 -4.06 -37.46
CA LYS A 455 4.50 -4.51 -37.69
C LYS A 455 3.95 -5.29 -36.48
N GLU A 456 4.76 -6.17 -35.90
CA GLU A 456 4.34 -7.01 -34.76
C GLU A 456 4.13 -6.20 -33.47
N HIS A 457 4.98 -5.20 -33.22
CA HIS A 457 5.02 -4.48 -31.95
C HIS A 457 4.32 -3.12 -31.98
N ALA A 458 4.30 -2.41 -33.11
CA ALA A 458 3.72 -1.08 -33.20
C ALA A 458 2.22 -1.07 -32.86
N VAL A 459 1.45 -2.03 -33.39
CA VAL A 459 0.00 -2.15 -33.10
C VAL A 459 -0.24 -2.30 -31.59
N LYS A 460 0.57 -3.13 -30.91
CA LYS A 460 0.45 -3.38 -29.47
C LYS A 460 0.90 -2.19 -28.62
N LEU A 461 1.77 -1.35 -29.15
CA LEU A 461 2.40 -0.20 -28.47
C LEU A 461 1.85 1.14 -28.97
N LEU A 462 0.64 1.16 -29.55
CA LEU A 462 -0.04 2.38 -29.97
C LEU A 462 -0.09 3.39 -28.81
N GLY A 463 0.40 4.61 -29.04
CA GLY A 463 0.52 5.66 -28.02
C GLY A 463 1.75 5.59 -27.10
N TYR A 464 2.49 4.48 -27.09
CA TYR A 464 3.66 4.26 -26.22
C TYR A 464 4.96 4.02 -27.02
N LEU A 465 4.97 4.27 -28.33
CA LEU A 465 6.15 4.04 -29.17
C LEU A 465 7.24 5.12 -28.90
N PRO A 466 8.49 4.71 -28.62
CA PRO A 466 9.60 5.63 -28.42
C PRO A 466 9.92 6.47 -29.67
N ARG A 467 10.47 7.67 -29.45
CA ARG A 467 10.90 8.56 -30.53
C ARG A 467 12.10 7.96 -31.29
N GLY A 468 12.15 8.20 -32.60
CA GLY A 468 13.27 7.76 -33.46
C GLY A 468 13.29 6.26 -33.77
N ILE A 469 12.12 5.61 -33.82
CA ILE A 469 11.96 4.23 -34.30
C ILE A 469 11.55 4.17 -35.78
N LEU A 470 10.78 5.16 -36.24
CA LEU A 470 10.33 5.30 -37.62
C LEU A 470 11.39 6.10 -38.38
N LYS A 471 11.90 5.56 -39.50
CA LYS A 471 12.91 6.21 -40.34
C LYS A 471 12.22 7.17 -41.32
N ASP A 472 11.27 6.64 -42.10
CA ASP A 472 10.60 7.35 -43.20
C ASP A 472 9.07 7.34 -43.06
N GLU A 473 8.39 8.22 -43.81
CA GLU A 473 6.92 8.23 -43.91
C GLU A 473 6.37 6.90 -44.43
N GLN A 474 7.17 6.15 -45.19
CA GLN A 474 6.83 4.80 -45.66
C GLN A 474 6.57 3.83 -44.49
N ASP A 475 7.30 3.96 -43.38
CA ASP A 475 7.08 3.14 -42.18
C ASP A 475 5.70 3.44 -41.58
N VAL A 476 5.28 4.70 -41.56
CA VAL A 476 3.96 5.11 -41.05
C VAL A 476 2.85 4.56 -41.93
N HIS A 477 3.03 4.59 -43.25
CA HIS A 477 2.09 4.03 -44.21
C HIS A 477 1.92 2.51 -44.06
N MET A 478 2.99 1.78 -43.77
CA MET A 478 2.95 0.34 -43.56
C MET A 478 2.23 -0.10 -42.28
N LEU A 479 2.10 0.78 -41.28
CA LEU A 479 1.52 0.46 -39.98
C LEU A 479 0.00 0.70 -39.89
N GLY A 480 -0.63 1.22 -40.95
CA GLY A 480 -2.07 1.37 -41.08
C GLY A 480 -2.63 2.75 -40.65
N GLU A 481 -3.90 2.98 -40.97
CA GLU A 481 -4.55 4.29 -40.78
C GLU A 481 -4.73 4.69 -39.31
N GLU A 482 -4.94 3.72 -38.41
CA GLU A 482 -5.08 3.97 -36.97
C GLU A 482 -3.81 4.57 -36.36
N PHE A 483 -2.64 4.08 -36.80
CA PHE A 483 -1.33 4.61 -36.41
C PHE A 483 -1.14 6.02 -36.95
N ARG A 484 -1.56 6.24 -38.20
CA ARG A 484 -1.53 7.55 -38.84
C ARG A 484 -2.37 8.57 -38.08
N GLN A 485 -3.58 8.23 -37.68
CA GLN A 485 -4.47 9.12 -36.92
C GLN A 485 -3.94 9.42 -35.50
N ALA A 486 -3.38 8.42 -34.82
CA ALA A 486 -2.83 8.59 -33.47
C ALA A 486 -1.61 9.53 -33.44
N TYR A 487 -0.78 9.50 -34.48
CA TYR A 487 0.45 10.30 -34.55
C TYR A 487 0.34 11.56 -35.44
N GLN A 488 -0.65 11.67 -36.34
CA GLN A 488 -0.96 12.93 -37.06
C GLN A 488 -1.61 13.99 -36.17
N LYS A 489 -2.29 13.61 -35.08
CA LYS A 489 -3.03 14.53 -34.20
C LYS A 489 -2.16 15.36 -33.23
N ARG A 490 -0.84 15.34 -33.34
CA ARG A 490 0.05 16.22 -32.54
C ARG A 490 0.95 17.09 -33.42
N PRO A 491 0.45 18.21 -33.94
CA PRO A 491 1.18 19.46 -33.96
C PRO A 491 0.68 20.36 -32.82
N GLU A 492 1.62 20.99 -32.11
CA GLU A 492 1.40 22.10 -31.16
C GLU A 492 0.90 21.76 -29.74
N GLY A 493 1.84 21.72 -28.79
CA GLY A 493 1.55 21.89 -27.36
C GLY A 493 2.24 20.87 -26.45
N GLY A 494 3.37 21.24 -25.86
CA GLY A 494 3.93 20.54 -24.71
C GLY A 494 5.42 20.21 -24.82
N PHE A 495 6.27 21.23 -24.97
CA PHE A 495 7.57 21.18 -24.30
C PHE A 495 7.28 21.29 -22.80
N SER A 496 7.46 20.21 -22.06
CA SER A 496 7.74 20.27 -20.63
C SER A 496 8.95 19.38 -20.40
N GLU A 497 10.12 20.01 -20.47
CA GLU A 497 11.31 19.54 -19.78
C GLU A 497 10.95 19.37 -18.31
N VAL A 498 10.95 18.14 -17.82
CA VAL A 498 11.16 17.86 -16.41
C VAL A 498 12.16 16.72 -16.36
N ASN A 499 13.33 17.06 -15.83
CA ASN A 499 14.46 16.15 -15.56
C ASN A 499 14.05 14.93 -14.74
#